data_AF-A0A9N9DQG1-F1
#
_entry.id   AF-A0A9N9DQG1-F1
#
_cell.length_a   1.000
_cell.length_b   1.000
_cell.length_c   1.000
_cell.angle_alpha   90.00
_cell.angle_beta   90.00
_cell.angle_gamma   90.00
#
_symmetry.space_group_name_H-M   'P 1'
#
loop_
_entity.id
_entity.type
_entity.pdbx_description
1 polymer ?
#
loop_
_entity_poly.entity_id
_entity_poly.type
_entity_poly.pdbx_seq_one_letter_code
_entity_poly.pdbx_strand_id
1 'polypeptide(L)'
;QALEALKEFKSKFPKTSIKAGTSMILTKQKDGNLRIEYEGRSFGVIESPWLAKSLFMSYLAANNPISKEAKESIAEGFEKILVND
;
A
#
# COMPACT_ATOMS: atom_id res chain seq x y z
N GLN A 1 15.73 11.92 2.13
CA GLN A 1 14.53 11.71 1.30
C GLN A 1 13.70 10.52 1.80
N ALA A 2 14.22 9.28 1.83
CA ALA A 2 13.46 8.11 2.32
C ALA A 2 12.98 8.23 3.79
N LEU A 3 13.84 8.70 4.69
CA LEU A 3 13.47 8.89 6.10
C LEU A 3 12.34 9.92 6.30
N GLU A 4 12.38 11.02 5.55
CA GLU A 4 11.34 12.05 5.62
C GLU A 4 10.02 11.55 5.06
N ALA A 5 10.04 10.81 3.95
CA ALA A 5 8.84 10.15 3.42
C ALA A 5 8.23 9.16 4.42
N LEU A 6 9.05 8.42 5.18
CA LEU A 6 8.58 7.51 6.24
C LEU A 6 7.98 8.26 7.44
N LYS A 7 8.58 9.38 7.84
CA LYS A 7 8.02 10.24 8.91
C LYS A 7 6.70 10.83 8.48
N GLU A 8 6.63 11.36 7.25
CA GLU A 8 5.40 11.88 6.68
C GLU A 8 4.34 10.79 6.61
N PHE A 9 4.68 9.60 6.10
CA PHE A 9 3.78 8.46 6.05
C PHE A 9 3.15 8.14 7.40
N LYS A 10 3.97 7.99 8.44
CA LYS A 10 3.49 7.75 9.81
C LYS A 10 2.58 8.88 10.31
N SER A 11 2.88 10.12 9.94
CA SER A 11 2.08 11.28 10.37
C SER A 11 0.68 11.32 9.78
N LYS A 12 0.45 10.64 8.63
CA LYS A 12 -0.88 10.58 7.99
C LYS A 12 -1.80 9.54 8.63
N PHE A 13 -1.32 8.68 9.53
CA PHE A 13 -2.20 7.69 10.18
C PHE A 13 -3.07 8.38 11.23
N PRO A 14 -4.34 7.92 11.41
CA PRO A 14 -5.18 8.39 12.50
C PRO A 14 -4.45 8.26 13.84
N LYS A 15 -4.47 9.32 14.66
CA LYS A 15 -3.89 9.29 16.02
C LYS A 15 -4.78 8.55 17.03
N THR A 16 -6.01 8.24 16.64
CA THR A 16 -6.99 7.51 17.43
C THR A 16 -6.93 6.02 17.12
N SER A 17 -7.63 5.20 17.90
CA SER A 17 -7.82 3.78 17.58
C SER A 17 -8.49 3.60 16.21
N ILE A 18 -8.01 2.61 15.46
CA ILE A 18 -8.65 2.15 14.22
C ILE A 18 -9.79 1.22 14.62
N LYS A 19 -11.00 1.49 14.11
CA LYS A 19 -12.17 0.66 14.42
C LYS A 19 -12.09 -0.66 13.66
N ALA A 20 -12.47 -1.76 14.32
CA ALA A 20 -12.61 -3.04 13.63
C ALA A 20 -13.66 -2.91 12.50
N GLY A 21 -13.39 -3.54 11.36
CA GLY A 21 -14.27 -3.50 10.19
C GLY A 21 -14.12 -2.26 9.31
N THR A 22 -13.24 -1.31 9.63
CA THR A 22 -12.90 -0.22 8.72
C THR A 22 -11.69 -0.56 7.85
N SER A 23 -11.46 0.22 6.81
CA SER A 23 -10.34 0.02 5.88
C SER A 23 -9.58 1.33 5.65
N MET A 24 -8.25 1.20 5.62
CA MET A 24 -7.37 2.22 5.09
C MET A 24 -7.03 1.85 3.65
N ILE A 25 -7.25 2.77 2.72
CA ILE A 25 -7.00 2.57 1.30
C ILE A 25 -5.71 3.30 0.94
N LEU A 26 -4.74 2.54 0.43
CA LEU A 26 -3.45 3.04 -0.01
C LEU A 26 -3.37 2.89 -1.54
N THR A 27 -3.24 4.00 -2.25
CA THR A 27 -3.25 4.01 -3.73
C THR A 27 -1.92 4.55 -4.25
N LYS A 28 -1.16 3.71 -4.95
CA LYS A 28 -0.04 4.18 -5.79
C LYS A 28 -0.61 4.84 -7.04
N GLN A 29 -0.40 6.13 -7.16
CA GLN A 29 -0.84 6.93 -8.29
C GLN A 29 0.12 6.78 -9.48
N LYS A 30 -0.32 7.22 -10.67
CA LYS A 30 0.46 7.11 -11.92
C LYS A 30 1.76 7.94 -11.88
N ASP A 31 1.74 9.06 -11.17
CA ASP A 31 2.88 9.95 -10.91
C ASP A 31 3.88 9.38 -9.89
N GLY A 32 3.56 8.23 -9.28
CA GLY A 32 4.38 7.58 -8.25
C GLY A 32 4.04 8.01 -6.83
N ASN A 33 3.08 8.92 -6.63
CA ASN A 33 2.68 9.36 -5.30
C ASN A 33 1.81 8.30 -4.60
N LEU A 34 1.76 8.38 -3.26
CA LEU A 34 0.93 7.50 -2.44
C LEU A 34 -0.23 8.30 -1.83
N ARG A 35 -1.45 8.05 -2.29
CA ARG A 35 -2.67 8.60 -1.68
C ARG A 35 -3.15 7.70 -0.55
N ILE A 36 -3.58 8.32 0.55
CA ILE A 36 -4.10 7.64 1.74
C ILE A 36 -5.53 8.08 1.99
N GLU A 37 -6.42 7.10 2.17
CA GLU A 37 -7.81 7.33 2.54
C GLU A 37 -8.20 6.43 3.71
N TYR A 38 -9.06 6.93 4.59
CA TYR A 38 -9.60 6.16 5.71
C TYR A 38 -11.03 6.63 6.00
N GLU A 39 -11.96 5.69 6.18
CA GLU A 39 -13.39 5.97 6.34
C GLU A 39 -13.96 6.91 5.26
N GLY A 40 -13.53 6.73 4.00
CA GLY A 40 -13.96 7.53 2.86
C GLY A 40 -13.43 8.97 2.83
N ARG A 41 -12.53 9.34 3.75
CA ARG A 41 -11.89 10.65 3.81
C ARG A 41 -10.45 10.55 3.32
N SER A 42 -9.98 11.55 2.59
CA SER A 42 -8.56 11.65 2.23
C SER A 42 -7.75 12.10 3.44
N PHE A 43 -6.68 11.36 3.73
CA PHE A 43 -5.67 11.68 4.75
C PHE A 43 -4.41 12.31 4.12
N GLY A 44 -4.43 12.56 2.81
CA GLY A 44 -3.39 13.26 2.07
C GLY A 44 -2.69 12.39 1.03
N VAL A 45 -1.68 13.00 0.43
CA VAL A 45 -0.80 12.40 -0.59
C VAL A 45 0.63 12.56 -0.11
N ILE A 46 1.45 11.52 -0.33
CA ILE A 46 2.87 11.54 -0.04
C ILE A 46 3.63 11.49 -1.36
N GLU A 47 4.44 12.52 -1.59
CA GLU A 47 5.21 12.69 -2.81
C GLU A 47 6.51 11.88 -2.76
N SER A 48 6.37 10.55 -2.84
CA SER A 48 7.50 9.65 -2.78
C SER A 48 7.29 8.39 -3.62
N PRO A 49 7.78 8.40 -4.88
CA PRO A 49 7.83 7.22 -5.74
C PRO A 49 8.52 6.03 -5.09
N TRP A 50 9.57 6.29 -4.30
CA TRP A 50 10.28 5.26 -3.55
C TRP A 50 9.39 4.61 -2.50
N LEU A 51 8.66 5.39 -1.69
CA LEU A 51 7.78 4.86 -0.66
C LEU A 51 6.64 4.05 -1.28
N ALA A 52 5.98 4.63 -2.29
CA ALA A 52 4.89 3.96 -2.99
C ALA A 52 5.35 2.62 -3.56
N LYS A 53 6.47 2.58 -4.28
CA LYS A 53 7.03 1.33 -4.81
C LYS A 53 7.39 0.35 -3.69
N SER A 54 8.09 0.80 -2.66
CA SER A 54 8.58 -0.04 -1.57
C SER A 54 7.43 -0.74 -0.85
N LEU A 55 6.33 -0.03 -0.57
CA LEU A 55 5.14 -0.60 0.06
C LEU A 55 4.59 -1.82 -0.70
N PHE A 56 4.35 -1.69 -2.01
CA PHE A 56 3.84 -2.80 -2.82
C PHE A 56 4.87 -3.93 -2.93
N MET A 57 6.16 -3.59 -3.10
CA MET A 57 7.23 -4.59 -3.19
C MET A 57 7.37 -5.40 -1.88
N SER A 58 7.05 -4.83 -0.72
CA SER A 58 7.07 -5.56 0.55
C SER A 58 5.99 -6.64 0.64
N TYR A 59 4.86 -6.51 -0.08
CA TYR A 59 3.89 -7.60 -0.22
C TYR A 59 4.37 -8.66 -1.20
N LEU A 60 5.09 -8.26 -2.25
CA LEU A 60 5.56 -9.16 -3.31
C LEU A 60 6.94 -9.77 -3.05
N ALA A 61 7.56 -9.47 -1.92
CA ALA A 61 8.94 -9.84 -1.62
C ALA A 61 9.15 -11.37 -1.72
N ALA A 62 10.29 -11.79 -2.28
CA ALA A 62 10.65 -13.20 -2.37
C ALA A 62 10.77 -13.83 -0.99
N ASN A 63 11.49 -13.15 -0.09
CA ASN A 63 11.73 -13.57 1.28
C ASN A 63 10.95 -12.64 2.24
N ASN A 64 10.29 -13.23 3.24
CA ASN A 64 9.57 -12.50 4.30
C ASN A 64 8.60 -11.41 3.79
N PRO A 65 7.61 -11.75 2.93
CA PRO A 65 6.57 -10.80 2.55
C PRO A 65 5.72 -10.40 3.76
N ILE A 66 5.11 -9.20 3.71
CA ILE A 66 4.22 -8.71 4.77
C ILE A 66 3.07 -9.70 5.05
N SER A 67 2.54 -10.33 4.00
CA SER A 67 1.60 -11.45 4.09
C SER A 67 1.88 -12.42 2.96
N LYS A 68 2.03 -13.71 3.29
CA LYS A 68 2.23 -14.77 2.31
C LYS A 68 0.95 -15.02 1.53
N GLU A 69 -0.18 -15.02 2.24
CA GLU A 69 -1.52 -15.23 1.70
C GLU A 69 -1.87 -14.16 0.66
N ALA A 70 -1.57 -12.89 0.95
CA ALA A 70 -1.78 -11.81 0.00
C ALA A 70 -0.91 -11.97 -1.26
N LYS A 71 0.36 -12.37 -1.10
CA LYS A 71 1.27 -12.60 -2.22
C LYS A 71 0.78 -13.73 -3.12
N GLU A 72 0.37 -14.85 -2.53
CA GLU A 72 -0.17 -16.02 -3.23
C GLU A 72 -1.47 -15.66 -3.95
N SER A 73 -2.40 -14.99 -3.28
CA SER A 73 -3.65 -14.51 -3.88
C SER A 73 -3.42 -13.58 -5.08
N ILE A 74 -2.43 -12.69 -5.01
CA ILE A 74 -2.05 -11.83 -6.13
C ILE A 74 -1.51 -12.69 -7.29
N ALA A 75 -0.60 -13.64 -7.01
CA ALA A 75 -0.02 -14.50 -8.03
C ALA A 75 -1.09 -15.33 -8.75
N GLU A 76 -2.00 -15.98 -8.02
CA GLU A 76 -3.15 -16.70 -8.58
C GLU A 76 -4.04 -15.79 -9.44
N GLY A 77 -4.24 -14.54 -9.01
CA GLY A 77 -4.98 -13.55 -9.78
C GLY A 77 -4.34 -13.27 -11.14
N PHE A 78 -3.01 -13.13 -11.18
CA PHE A 78 -2.26 -12.96 -12.43
C PHE A 78 -2.32 -14.20 -13.32
N GLU A 79 -2.16 -15.40 -12.77
CA GLU A 79 -2.28 -16.65 -13.55
C GLU A 79 -3.65 -16.74 -14.23
N LYS A 80 -4.73 -16.41 -13.51
CA LYS A 80 -6.10 -16.41 -14.06
C LYS A 80 -6.29 -15.37 -15.17
N ILE A 81 -5.61 -14.23 -15.11
CA ILE A 81 -5.70 -13.21 -16.16
C ILE A 81 -4.91 -13.65 -17.39
N LEU A 82 -3.69 -14.14 -17.20
CA LEU A 82 -2.74 -14.43 -18.28
C LEU A 82 -3.04 -15.74 -19.03
N VAL A 83 -3.69 -16.71 -18.39
CA VAL A 83 -4.02 -18.01 -19.00
C VAL A 83 -5.39 -18.00 -19.70
N ASN A 84 -6.24 -17.01 -19.39
CA ASN A 84 -7.56 -16.86 -20.03
C ASN A 84 -7.56 -15.85 -21.20
N ASP A 85 -6.39 -15.39 -21.64
CA ASP A 85 -6.13 -14.69 -22.91
C ASP A 85 -5.52 -15.66 -23.94
#